data_AF-A0A2T3J883-F1
#
_entry.id   AF-A0A2T3J883-F1
#
_cell.length_a   1.000
_cell.length_b   1.000
_cell.length_c   1.000
_cell.angle_alpha   90.00
_cell.angle_beta   90.00
_cell.angle_gamma   90.00
#
_symmetry.space_group_name_H-M   'P 1'
#
loop_
_entity.id
_entity.type
_entity.pdbx_description
1 polymer ?
#
loop_
_entity_poly.entity_id
_entity_poly.type
_entity_poly.pdbx_seq_one_letter_code
_entity_poly.pdbx_strand_id
1 'polypeptide(L)'
;INFDRFNQAYMMHTSTSPLYAICASNDVAANMMKGESGLSLTNEVNREAIIFRQNMRQLFNDYTAENDWFFKPWNAETVTEMNGDNVKFEDASVESLMTIQQNWKLTPGDKWHGFDEIDNDWCMLDPIKVSLLTPGLDDNGNFLETGVPAALVTAYLGRFGIVPTRTTDFQVMFLFSMGITKGKRDTLINTLLSFKRHYDANADIETLLPELVASAPEVYRGLGLKDLGNKMFEYLVRHNPSQVLNHAYSSLPVMEVKPRTAYQFVV
;
A
#
# COMPACT_ATOMS: atom_id res chain seq x y z
N ILE A 1 4.34 36.07 -10.61
CA ILE A 1 5.77 36.24 -10.22
C ILE A 1 6.58 36.10 -11.51
N ASN A 2 7.56 36.97 -11.78
CA ASN A 2 8.41 36.87 -12.98
C ASN A 2 9.70 36.08 -12.69
N PHE A 3 10.48 35.78 -13.72
CA PHE A 3 11.73 35.01 -13.59
C PHE A 3 12.66 35.58 -12.53
N ASP A 4 12.99 36.87 -12.60
CA ASP A 4 13.96 37.49 -11.68
C ASP A 4 13.54 37.34 -10.21
N ARG A 5 12.26 37.61 -9.90
CA ARG A 5 11.74 37.48 -8.53
C ARG A 5 11.70 36.04 -8.04
N PHE A 6 11.38 35.09 -8.91
CA PHE A 6 11.35 33.67 -8.55
C PHE A 6 12.77 33.12 -8.38
N ASN A 7 13.70 33.52 -9.25
CA ASN A 7 15.07 33.04 -9.24
C ASN A 7 15.82 33.44 -7.97
N GLN A 8 15.49 34.58 -7.37
CA GLN A 8 16.02 34.95 -6.04
C GLN A 8 15.64 33.90 -4.97
N ALA A 9 14.38 33.46 -4.94
CA ALA A 9 13.94 32.42 -4.00
C ALA A 9 14.54 31.05 -4.35
N TYR A 10 14.66 30.72 -5.63
CA TYR A 10 15.32 29.50 -6.10
C TYR A 10 16.79 29.43 -5.64
N MET A 11 17.55 30.51 -5.85
CA MET A 11 18.96 30.61 -5.45
C MET A 11 19.14 30.61 -3.92
N MET A 12 18.18 31.12 -3.15
CA MET A 12 18.20 31.06 -1.68
C MET A 12 18.26 29.62 -1.14
N HIS A 13 17.68 28.66 -1.87
CA HIS A 13 17.58 27.25 -1.45
C HIS A 13 18.43 26.29 -2.30
N THR A 14 19.19 26.80 -3.27
CA THR A 14 20.02 25.99 -4.16
C THR A 14 21.48 26.00 -3.70
N SER A 15 22.17 24.87 -3.86
CA SER A 15 23.62 24.81 -3.66
C SER A 15 24.34 25.54 -4.80
N THR A 16 25.32 26.37 -4.47
CA THR A 16 26.24 26.97 -5.45
C THR A 16 27.14 25.95 -6.14
N SER A 17 27.16 24.70 -5.68
CA SER A 17 27.92 23.58 -6.23
C SER A 17 27.00 22.39 -6.48
N PRO A 18 26.13 22.44 -7.51
CA PRO A 18 25.20 21.36 -7.80
C PRO A 18 25.93 20.14 -8.38
N LEU A 19 25.46 18.94 -8.04
CA LEU A 19 25.99 17.70 -8.61
C LEU A 19 25.39 17.47 -10.00
N TYR A 20 26.20 17.64 -11.05
CA TYR A 20 25.74 17.57 -12.44
C TYR A 20 25.14 16.22 -12.84
N ALA A 21 25.50 15.12 -12.16
CA ALA A 21 24.86 13.83 -12.38
C ALA A 21 23.34 13.86 -12.09
N ILE A 22 22.91 14.61 -11.06
CA ILE A 22 21.48 14.79 -10.72
C ILE A 22 20.78 15.63 -11.81
N CYS A 23 21.46 16.66 -12.31
CA CYS A 23 20.93 17.49 -13.40
C CYS A 23 20.73 16.64 -14.68
N ALA A 24 21.73 15.83 -15.03
CA ALA A 24 21.68 14.95 -16.19
C ALA A 24 20.58 13.89 -16.04
N SER A 25 20.40 13.27 -14.86
CA SER A 25 19.32 12.31 -14.64
C SER A 25 17.93 12.94 -14.78
N ASN A 26 17.77 14.19 -14.35
CA ASN A 26 16.49 14.92 -14.51
C ASN A 26 16.18 15.21 -15.99
N ASP A 27 17.19 15.58 -16.79
CA ASP A 27 17.01 15.80 -18.23
C ASP A 27 16.63 14.50 -18.96
N VAL A 28 17.31 13.39 -18.63
CA VAL A 28 16.98 12.05 -19.15
C VAL A 28 15.56 11.63 -18.74
N ALA A 29 15.16 11.87 -17.49
CA ALA A 29 13.81 11.54 -17.01
C ALA A 29 12.71 12.27 -17.80
N ALA A 30 12.92 13.56 -18.10
CA ALA A 30 12.00 14.32 -18.96
C ALA A 30 11.97 13.74 -20.38
N ASN A 31 13.13 13.37 -20.93
CA ASN A 31 13.22 12.80 -22.28
C ASN A 31 12.58 11.41 -22.39
N MET A 32 12.67 10.57 -21.35
CA MET A 32 11.99 9.26 -21.31
C MET A 32 10.47 9.38 -21.45
N MET A 33 9.89 10.45 -20.91
CA MET A 33 8.43 10.68 -20.92
C MET A 33 7.93 11.37 -22.20
N LYS A 34 8.82 11.74 -23.11
CA LYS A 34 8.48 12.56 -24.28
C LYS A 34 7.77 11.74 -25.37
N GLY A 35 6.52 12.11 -25.67
CA GLY A 35 5.75 11.49 -26.75
C GLY A 35 5.26 10.09 -26.40
N GLU A 36 5.19 9.20 -27.38
CA GLU A 36 4.64 7.84 -27.23
C GLU A 36 5.40 6.98 -26.21
N SER A 37 6.68 7.26 -25.95
CA SER A 37 7.45 6.51 -24.96
C SER A 37 6.88 6.69 -23.54
N GLY A 38 6.47 7.90 -23.18
CA GLY A 38 5.86 8.18 -21.88
C GLY A 38 4.55 7.41 -21.70
N LEU A 39 3.68 7.41 -22.72
CA LEU A 39 2.42 6.68 -22.70
C LEU A 39 2.66 5.16 -22.61
N SER A 40 3.60 4.63 -23.39
CA SER A 40 3.96 3.21 -23.35
C SER A 40 4.46 2.78 -21.96
N LEU A 41 5.38 3.55 -21.39
CA LEU A 41 5.97 3.25 -20.07
C LEU A 41 4.94 3.31 -18.94
N THR A 42 4.05 4.30 -18.93
CA THR A 42 3.00 4.39 -17.90
C THR A 42 1.93 3.31 -18.09
N ASN A 43 1.57 2.98 -19.33
CA ASN A 43 0.63 1.91 -19.63
C ASN A 43 1.15 0.54 -19.18
N GLU A 44 2.45 0.26 -19.36
CA GLU A 44 3.06 -0.98 -18.91
C GLU A 44 2.95 -1.14 -17.38
N VAL A 45 3.27 -0.09 -16.63
CA VAL A 45 3.20 -0.12 -15.15
C VAL A 45 1.75 -0.28 -14.67
N ASN A 46 0.81 0.45 -15.28
CA ASN A 46 -0.61 0.31 -14.97
C ASN A 46 -1.11 -1.11 -15.23
N ARG A 47 -0.75 -1.69 -16.39
CA ARG A 47 -1.09 -3.06 -16.77
C ARG A 47 -0.58 -4.07 -15.74
N GLU A 48 0.66 -3.96 -15.31
CA GLU A 48 1.24 -4.89 -14.34
C GLU A 48 0.59 -4.76 -12.96
N ALA A 49 0.27 -3.54 -12.51
CA ALA A 49 -0.44 -3.32 -11.27
C ALA A 49 -1.87 -3.88 -11.31
N ILE A 50 -2.58 -3.72 -12.44
CA ILE A 50 -3.93 -4.24 -12.65
C ILE A 50 -3.93 -5.76 -12.63
N ILE A 51 -3.06 -6.40 -13.41
CA ILE A 51 -2.97 -7.86 -13.45
C ILE A 51 -2.62 -8.41 -12.06
N PHE A 52 -1.71 -7.75 -11.34
CA PHE A 52 -1.42 -8.13 -9.96
C PHE A 52 -2.66 -8.07 -9.06
N ARG A 53 -3.42 -6.98 -9.11
CA ARG A 53 -4.67 -6.85 -8.35
C ARG A 53 -5.68 -7.92 -8.71
N GLN A 54 -5.84 -8.23 -10.00
CA GLN A 54 -6.75 -9.29 -10.45
C GLN A 54 -6.31 -10.66 -9.93
N ASN A 55 -5.02 -11.01 -10.05
CA ASN A 55 -4.48 -12.27 -9.51
C ASN A 55 -4.68 -12.37 -7.99
N MET A 56 -4.43 -11.29 -7.25
CA MET A 56 -4.65 -11.26 -5.80
C MET A 56 -6.13 -11.40 -5.44
N ARG A 57 -7.04 -10.79 -6.23
CA ARG A 57 -8.48 -10.90 -6.04
C ARG A 57 -8.99 -12.32 -6.34
N GLN A 58 -8.49 -12.96 -7.41
CA GLN A 58 -8.81 -14.35 -7.72
C GLN A 58 -8.38 -15.28 -6.60
N LEU A 59 -7.11 -15.18 -6.15
CA LEU A 59 -6.63 -15.97 -5.01
C LEU A 59 -7.46 -15.73 -3.74
N PHE A 60 -7.83 -14.48 -3.46
CA PHE A 60 -8.71 -14.16 -2.34
C PHE A 60 -10.07 -14.86 -2.45
N ASN A 61 -10.69 -14.83 -3.63
CA ASN A 61 -11.97 -15.50 -3.86
C ASN A 61 -11.85 -17.03 -3.75
N ASP A 62 -10.77 -17.62 -4.28
CA ASP A 62 -10.54 -19.06 -4.24
C ASP A 62 -10.41 -19.56 -2.79
N TYR A 63 -9.58 -18.89 -1.97
CA TYR A 63 -9.43 -19.23 -0.56
C TYR A 63 -10.72 -18.98 0.25
N THR A 64 -11.41 -17.87 0.01
CA THR A 64 -12.65 -17.57 0.75
C THR A 64 -13.80 -18.50 0.39
N ALA A 65 -13.86 -19.02 -0.83
CA ALA A 65 -14.80 -20.07 -1.22
C ALA A 65 -14.61 -21.38 -0.42
N GLU A 66 -13.39 -21.62 0.08
CA GLU A 66 -13.04 -22.75 0.95
C GLU A 66 -13.15 -22.42 2.46
N ASN A 67 -13.72 -21.27 2.82
CA ASN A 67 -13.73 -20.72 4.19
C ASN A 67 -12.34 -20.50 4.79
N ASP A 68 -11.37 -20.18 3.93
CA ASP A 68 -10.00 -19.85 4.32
C ASP A 68 -9.72 -18.35 4.08
N TRP A 69 -8.63 -17.83 4.66
CA TRP A 69 -8.27 -16.42 4.59
C TRP A 69 -7.25 -16.14 3.49
N PHE A 70 -7.25 -14.94 2.92
CA PHE A 70 -6.13 -14.47 2.10
C PHE A 70 -6.05 -12.94 2.10
N PHE A 71 -5.02 -12.41 1.45
CA PHE A 71 -4.86 -10.97 1.24
C PHE A 71 -5.84 -10.46 0.19
N LYS A 72 -6.57 -9.38 0.47
CA LYS A 72 -7.52 -8.74 -0.45
C LYS A 72 -6.91 -7.46 -1.03
N PRO A 73 -6.90 -7.23 -2.36
CA PRO A 73 -6.45 -5.95 -2.90
C PRO A 73 -7.49 -4.86 -2.58
N TRP A 74 -7.02 -3.69 -2.16
CA TRP A 74 -7.87 -2.53 -1.88
C TRP A 74 -8.16 -1.77 -3.18
N ASN A 75 -9.31 -2.07 -3.79
CA ASN A 75 -9.90 -1.41 -4.96
C ASN A 75 -11.40 -1.76 -5.07
N ALA A 76 -12.09 -1.15 -6.02
CA ALA A 76 -13.49 -1.45 -6.34
C ALA A 76 -13.72 -2.95 -6.57
N GLU A 77 -14.87 -3.44 -6.11
CA GLU A 77 -15.25 -4.86 -6.22
C GLU A 77 -15.96 -5.17 -7.53
N THR A 78 -16.79 -4.23 -7.99
CA THR A 78 -17.53 -4.26 -9.25
C THR A 78 -17.07 -3.07 -10.08
N VAL A 79 -16.86 -3.31 -11.37
CA VAL A 79 -16.33 -2.34 -12.32
C VAL A 79 -17.13 -2.40 -13.63
N THR A 80 -17.02 -1.34 -14.41
CA THR A 80 -17.68 -1.23 -15.72
C THR A 80 -16.71 -1.65 -16.82
N GLU A 81 -17.18 -2.55 -17.69
CA GLU A 81 -16.50 -3.01 -18.90
C GLU A 81 -16.75 -2.02 -20.07
N MET A 82 -15.92 -2.06 -21.12
CA MET A 82 -16.04 -1.20 -22.31
C MET A 82 -17.40 -1.28 -23.01
N ASN A 83 -18.10 -2.42 -22.89
CA ASN A 83 -19.44 -2.59 -23.45
C ASN A 83 -20.55 -1.98 -22.57
N GLY A 84 -20.21 -1.42 -21.40
CA GLY A 84 -21.13 -0.82 -20.44
C GLY A 84 -21.64 -1.78 -19.36
N ASP A 85 -21.29 -3.08 -19.42
CA ASP A 85 -21.72 -4.05 -18.42
C ASP A 85 -20.94 -3.88 -17.11
N ASN A 86 -21.61 -4.15 -15.99
CA ASN A 86 -20.96 -4.23 -14.69
C ASN A 86 -20.52 -5.68 -14.42
N VAL A 87 -19.23 -5.86 -14.18
CA VAL A 87 -18.59 -7.15 -13.92
C VAL A 87 -17.77 -7.08 -12.65
N LYS A 88 -17.38 -8.24 -12.10
CA LYS A 88 -16.44 -8.27 -10.97
C LYS A 88 -15.05 -7.81 -11.42
N PHE A 89 -14.30 -7.21 -10.51
CA PHE A 89 -12.97 -6.65 -10.82
C PHE A 89 -12.02 -7.67 -11.46
N GLU A 90 -11.98 -8.90 -10.94
CA GLU A 90 -11.15 -10.00 -11.44
C GLU A 90 -11.55 -10.54 -12.82
N ASP A 91 -12.80 -10.31 -13.22
CA ASP A 91 -13.37 -10.80 -14.49
C ASP A 91 -13.29 -9.73 -15.60
N ALA A 92 -13.08 -8.47 -15.22
CA ALA A 92 -12.98 -7.35 -16.16
C ALA A 92 -11.76 -7.45 -17.07
N SER A 93 -11.88 -6.93 -18.29
CA SER A 93 -10.72 -6.82 -19.17
C SER A 93 -9.71 -5.80 -18.64
N VAL A 94 -8.42 -6.13 -18.76
CA VAL A 94 -7.34 -5.22 -18.38
C VAL A 94 -7.44 -3.89 -19.14
N GLU A 95 -7.86 -3.91 -20.40
CA GLU A 95 -8.04 -2.70 -21.21
C GLU A 95 -9.13 -1.79 -20.64
N SER A 96 -10.26 -2.34 -20.18
CA SER A 96 -11.30 -1.55 -19.50
C SER A 96 -10.79 -0.92 -18.21
N LEU A 97 -10.04 -1.69 -17.41
CA LEU A 97 -9.43 -1.17 -16.19
C LEU A 97 -8.35 -0.12 -16.48
N MET A 98 -7.65 -0.19 -17.62
CA MET A 98 -6.63 0.80 -18.01
C MET A 98 -7.24 2.10 -18.58
N THR A 99 -8.41 2.02 -19.22
CA THR A 99 -8.96 3.14 -20.01
C THR A 99 -10.16 3.83 -19.34
N ILE A 100 -10.95 3.11 -18.54
CA ILE A 100 -12.15 3.65 -17.91
C ILE A 100 -11.81 4.16 -16.51
N GLN A 101 -11.62 5.48 -16.39
CA GLN A 101 -11.29 6.12 -15.12
C GLN A 101 -12.33 5.86 -14.01
N GLN A 102 -13.60 5.66 -14.37
CA GLN A 102 -14.68 5.43 -13.40
C GLN A 102 -14.42 4.21 -12.49
N ASN A 103 -13.71 3.19 -13.01
CA ASN A 103 -13.35 1.98 -12.26
C ASN A 103 -12.41 2.23 -11.08
N TRP A 104 -11.85 3.43 -10.99
CA TRP A 104 -10.91 3.84 -9.95
C TRP A 104 -11.41 5.00 -9.11
N LYS A 105 -12.54 5.62 -9.45
CA LYS A 105 -13.11 6.70 -8.64
C LYS A 105 -13.70 6.15 -7.35
N LEU A 106 -13.65 6.96 -6.31
CA LEU A 106 -14.32 6.66 -5.05
C LEU A 106 -15.73 7.23 -5.14
N THR A 107 -16.69 6.37 -5.50
CA THR A 107 -18.08 6.78 -5.71
C THR A 107 -18.83 6.82 -4.38
N PRO A 108 -19.61 7.89 -4.08
CA PRO A 108 -20.36 7.95 -2.83
C PRO A 108 -21.29 6.74 -2.66
N GLY A 109 -21.24 6.12 -1.49
CA GLY A 109 -22.02 4.93 -1.16
C GLY A 109 -21.28 3.60 -1.37
N ASP A 110 -20.19 3.58 -2.14
CA ASP A 110 -19.34 2.39 -2.25
C ASP A 110 -18.66 2.08 -0.91
N LYS A 111 -18.70 0.80 -0.49
CA LYS A 111 -18.15 0.39 0.81
C LYS A 111 -16.67 0.05 0.78
N TRP A 112 -16.12 -0.34 -0.37
CA TRP A 112 -14.75 -0.83 -0.49
C TRP A 112 -13.69 0.20 -0.05
N HIS A 113 -13.96 1.50 -0.24
CA HIS A 113 -12.99 2.55 0.08
C HIS A 113 -13.06 3.04 1.53
N GLY A 114 -14.13 2.72 2.28
CA GLY A 114 -14.24 3.05 3.71
C GLY A 114 -14.35 4.55 4.05
N PHE A 115 -14.84 5.37 3.11
CA PHE A 115 -15.07 6.81 3.34
C PHE A 115 -16.57 7.09 3.30
N ASP A 116 -17.15 7.50 4.43
CA ASP A 116 -18.61 7.66 4.55
C ASP A 116 -19.13 8.90 3.82
N GLU A 117 -18.44 10.04 3.96
CA GLU A 117 -18.86 11.34 3.42
C GLU A 117 -17.86 11.82 2.36
N ILE A 118 -17.84 11.14 1.21
CA ILE A 118 -17.05 11.54 0.05
C ILE A 118 -17.92 12.23 -0.99
N ASP A 119 -17.43 13.33 -1.56
CA ASP A 119 -18.07 14.00 -2.68
C ASP A 119 -17.89 13.18 -3.97
N ASN A 120 -18.92 13.20 -4.83
CA ASN A 120 -18.81 12.56 -6.14
C ASN A 120 -17.76 13.26 -7.01
N ASP A 121 -17.08 12.50 -7.87
CA ASP A 121 -16.04 13.00 -8.77
C ASP A 121 -14.90 13.76 -8.09
N TRP A 122 -14.67 13.50 -6.79
CA TRP A 122 -13.68 14.21 -6.00
C TRP A 122 -12.27 13.61 -6.09
N CYS A 123 -12.16 12.29 -6.00
CA CYS A 123 -10.87 11.61 -6.05
C CYS A 123 -10.96 10.19 -6.63
N MET A 124 -9.79 9.63 -6.94
CA MET A 124 -9.63 8.29 -7.47
C MET A 124 -8.44 7.59 -6.82
N LEU A 125 -8.48 6.26 -6.82
CA LEU A 125 -7.37 5.39 -6.49
C LEU A 125 -6.40 5.32 -7.67
N ASP A 126 -5.12 5.60 -7.41
CA ASP A 126 -4.07 5.35 -8.40
C ASP A 126 -3.83 3.83 -8.57
N PRO A 127 -4.00 3.25 -9.77
CA PRO A 127 -3.86 1.82 -10.00
C PRO A 127 -2.50 1.27 -9.53
N ILE A 128 -1.42 2.05 -9.70
CA ILE A 128 -0.03 1.62 -9.45
C ILE A 128 0.34 1.61 -7.96
N LYS A 129 -0.47 2.22 -7.09
CA LYS A 129 -0.29 2.21 -5.64
C LYS A 129 -1.07 1.04 -5.04
N VAL A 130 -0.52 -0.16 -5.17
CA VAL A 130 -1.25 -1.37 -4.79
C VAL A 130 -1.17 -1.59 -3.29
N SER A 131 -2.32 -1.51 -2.64
CA SER A 131 -2.47 -1.85 -1.23
C SER A 131 -3.15 -3.21 -1.09
N LEU A 132 -2.56 -4.09 -0.30
CA LEU A 132 -3.14 -5.35 0.12
C LEU A 132 -3.63 -5.23 1.56
N LEU A 133 -4.85 -5.68 1.80
CA LEU A 133 -5.46 -5.79 3.12
C LEU A 133 -5.23 -7.19 3.67
N THR A 134 -4.77 -7.25 4.91
CA THR A 134 -4.71 -8.48 5.70
C THR A 134 -6.00 -8.64 6.50
N PRO A 135 -6.43 -9.88 6.81
CA PRO A 135 -7.61 -10.07 7.67
C PRO A 135 -7.37 -9.48 9.07
N GLY A 136 -8.42 -8.92 9.66
CA GLY A 136 -8.39 -8.42 11.03
C GLY A 136 -9.43 -7.35 11.33
N LEU A 137 -9.93 -6.66 10.30
CA LEU A 137 -11.07 -5.74 10.39
C LEU A 137 -12.18 -6.18 9.42
N ASP A 138 -13.43 -5.97 9.81
CA ASP A 138 -14.59 -6.05 8.91
C ASP A 138 -14.75 -4.77 8.07
N ASP A 139 -15.71 -4.77 7.14
CA ASP A 139 -16.00 -3.62 6.28
C ASP A 139 -16.54 -2.39 7.04
N ASN A 140 -16.91 -2.54 8.32
CA ASN A 140 -17.35 -1.46 9.20
C ASN A 140 -16.22 -0.95 10.12
N GLY A 141 -15.01 -1.51 10.02
CA GLY A 141 -13.86 -1.16 10.87
C GLY A 141 -13.86 -1.81 12.25
N ASN A 142 -14.68 -2.83 12.50
CA ASN A 142 -14.64 -3.60 13.74
C ASN A 142 -13.62 -4.74 13.63
N PHE A 143 -12.99 -5.09 14.76
CA PHE A 143 -12.09 -6.24 14.81
C PHE A 143 -12.84 -7.56 14.57
N LEU A 144 -12.23 -8.42 13.76
CA LEU A 144 -12.65 -9.82 13.61
C LEU A 144 -12.19 -10.65 14.81
N GLU A 145 -12.68 -11.89 14.92
CA GLU A 145 -12.23 -12.82 15.97
C GLU A 145 -10.74 -13.20 15.82
N THR A 146 -10.25 -13.24 14.59
CA THR A 146 -8.86 -13.54 14.26
C THR A 146 -8.34 -12.56 13.22
N GLY A 147 -7.03 -12.28 13.24
CA GLY A 147 -6.40 -11.44 12.25
C GLY A 147 -4.93 -11.76 12.02
N VAL A 148 -4.39 -11.17 10.96
CA VAL A 148 -2.99 -11.32 10.55
C VAL A 148 -2.38 -9.92 10.49
N PRO A 149 -1.60 -9.51 11.50
CA PRO A 149 -1.03 -8.17 11.52
C PRO A 149 -0.04 -7.93 10.37
N ALA A 150 -0.21 -6.82 9.64
CA ALA A 150 0.59 -6.49 8.46
C ALA A 150 2.08 -6.26 8.76
N ALA A 151 2.41 -5.86 10.00
CA ALA A 151 3.79 -5.78 10.48
C ALA A 151 4.52 -7.14 10.40
N LEU A 152 3.83 -8.25 10.72
CA LEU A 152 4.42 -9.59 10.66
C LEU A 152 4.64 -10.03 9.21
N VAL A 153 3.69 -9.73 8.32
CA VAL A 153 3.82 -9.95 6.88
C VAL A 153 5.05 -9.21 6.34
N THR A 154 5.24 -7.95 6.75
CA THR A 154 6.37 -7.13 6.32
C THR A 154 7.70 -7.68 6.81
N ALA A 155 7.78 -8.12 8.07
CA ALA A 155 8.99 -8.75 8.60
C ALA A 155 9.37 -10.02 7.81
N TYR A 156 8.37 -10.83 7.44
CA TYR A 156 8.58 -12.01 6.59
C TYR A 156 9.04 -11.65 5.18
N LEU A 157 8.39 -10.68 4.52
CA LEU A 157 8.77 -10.22 3.18
C LEU A 157 10.20 -9.69 3.13
N GLY A 158 10.63 -8.99 4.18
CA GLY A 158 11.99 -8.46 4.30
C GLY A 158 13.08 -9.51 4.17
N ARG A 159 12.83 -10.76 4.61
CA ARG A 159 13.78 -11.87 4.46
C ARG A 159 14.01 -12.29 3.01
N PHE A 160 13.05 -12.03 2.14
CA PHE A 160 13.14 -12.30 0.72
C PHE A 160 13.57 -11.06 -0.07
N GLY A 161 14.04 -10.01 0.62
CA GLY A 161 14.46 -8.75 0.00
C GLY A 161 13.30 -7.92 -0.55
N ILE A 162 12.07 -8.19 -0.10
CA ILE A 162 10.88 -7.45 -0.52
C ILE A 162 10.52 -6.45 0.57
N VAL A 163 10.64 -5.15 0.26
CA VAL A 163 10.33 -4.06 1.18
C VAL A 163 9.11 -3.29 0.67
N PRO A 164 7.95 -3.40 1.36
CA PRO A 164 6.79 -2.57 1.07
C PRO A 164 7.09 -1.07 1.26
N THR A 165 6.39 -0.21 0.52
CA THR A 165 6.51 1.24 0.66
C THR A 165 5.87 1.75 1.95
N ARG A 166 4.77 1.12 2.37
CA ARG A 166 4.05 1.46 3.61
C ARG A 166 3.45 0.19 4.20
N THR A 167 3.53 0.09 5.52
CA THR A 167 2.85 -0.92 6.32
C THR A 167 2.12 -0.21 7.46
N THR A 168 0.85 -0.56 7.67
CA THR A 168 0.05 -0.12 8.84
C THR A 168 -0.38 -1.35 9.65
N ASP A 169 -1.49 -1.29 10.40
CA ASP A 169 -1.98 -2.43 11.18
C ASP A 169 -2.44 -3.59 10.27
N PHE A 170 -3.20 -3.28 9.21
CA PHE A 170 -3.76 -4.29 8.29
C PHE A 170 -3.57 -3.98 6.80
N GLN A 171 -2.74 -2.99 6.46
CA GLN A 171 -2.42 -2.64 5.07
C GLN A 171 -0.94 -2.84 4.80
N VAL A 172 -0.61 -3.46 3.67
CA VAL A 172 0.74 -3.50 3.09
C VAL A 172 0.69 -2.94 1.67
N MET A 173 1.44 -1.87 1.39
CA MET A 173 1.43 -1.18 0.10
C MET A 173 2.72 -1.39 -0.69
N PHE A 174 2.58 -1.74 -1.97
CA PHE A 174 3.66 -1.88 -2.94
C PHE A 174 3.51 -0.82 -4.03
N LEU A 175 4.60 -0.11 -4.31
CA LEU A 175 4.65 0.87 -5.39
C LEU A 175 5.06 0.20 -6.69
N PHE A 176 4.20 0.24 -7.70
CA PHE A 176 4.54 -0.15 -9.05
C PHE A 176 5.15 1.03 -9.80
N SER A 177 6.29 0.81 -10.45
CA SER A 177 7.02 1.83 -11.20
C SER A 177 7.60 1.24 -12.48
N MET A 178 8.11 2.10 -13.36
CA MET A 178 8.74 1.71 -14.63
C MET A 178 9.96 0.80 -14.46
N GLY A 179 10.50 0.66 -13.24
CA GLY A 179 11.59 -0.27 -12.91
C GLY A 179 11.15 -1.69 -12.54
N ILE A 180 9.84 -1.97 -12.54
CA ILE A 180 9.31 -3.31 -12.31
C ILE A 180 9.33 -4.12 -13.62
N THR A 181 9.58 -5.42 -13.48
CA THR A 181 9.44 -6.39 -14.56
C THR A 181 8.35 -7.40 -14.20
N LYS A 182 7.79 -8.06 -15.22
CA LYS A 182 6.74 -9.08 -15.05
C LYS A 182 7.08 -10.13 -13.99
N GLY A 183 8.32 -10.64 -13.99
CA GLY A 183 8.76 -11.65 -13.03
C GLY A 183 8.83 -11.20 -11.56
N LYS A 184 8.98 -9.88 -11.30
CA LYS A 184 8.99 -9.36 -9.91
C LYS A 184 7.61 -9.47 -9.26
N ARG A 185 6.55 -9.23 -10.04
CA ARG A 185 5.17 -9.39 -9.57
C ARG A 185 4.90 -10.82 -9.10
N ASP A 186 5.28 -11.80 -9.92
CA ASP A 186 5.05 -13.22 -9.60
C ASP A 186 5.88 -13.66 -8.38
N THR A 187 7.07 -13.08 -8.19
CA THR A 187 7.88 -13.29 -6.97
C THR A 187 7.14 -12.81 -5.72
N LEU A 188 6.46 -11.66 -5.77
CA LEU A 188 5.66 -11.16 -4.65
C LEU A 188 4.48 -12.09 -4.33
N ILE A 189 3.72 -12.52 -5.33
CA ILE A 189 2.60 -13.47 -5.15
C ILE A 189 3.10 -14.76 -4.49
N ASN A 190 4.18 -15.35 -5.01
CA ASN A 190 4.77 -16.57 -4.45
C ASN A 190 5.24 -16.40 -3.00
N THR A 191 5.76 -15.23 -2.66
CA THR A 191 6.21 -14.93 -1.30
C THR A 191 5.02 -14.80 -0.34
N LEU A 192 3.93 -14.16 -0.77
CA LEU A 192 2.67 -14.06 0.01
C LEU A 192 2.01 -15.43 0.21
N LEU A 193 1.97 -16.29 -0.83
CA LEU A 193 1.51 -17.67 -0.71
C LEU A 193 2.38 -18.48 0.26
N SER A 194 3.70 -18.26 0.25
CA SER A 194 4.62 -18.92 1.18
C SER A 194 4.44 -18.42 2.61
N PHE A 195 4.22 -17.11 2.81
CA PHE A 195 3.86 -16.55 4.12
C PHE A 195 2.61 -17.24 4.66
N LYS A 196 1.53 -17.30 3.87
CA LYS A 196 0.28 -17.97 4.27
C LYS A 196 0.55 -19.41 4.72
N ARG A 197 1.21 -20.21 3.88
CA ARG A 197 1.51 -21.62 4.19
C ARG A 197 2.27 -21.78 5.52
N HIS A 198 3.26 -20.93 5.75
CA HIS A 198 4.01 -20.93 7.00
C HIS A 198 3.19 -20.45 8.20
N TYR A 199 2.31 -19.46 8.00
CA TYR A 199 1.41 -18.97 9.02
C TYR A 199 0.41 -20.05 9.43
N ASP A 200 -0.23 -20.71 8.47
CA ASP A 200 -1.22 -21.76 8.76
C ASP A 200 -0.59 -22.98 9.43
N ALA A 201 0.64 -23.33 9.03
CA ALA A 201 1.42 -24.41 9.65
C ALA A 201 2.00 -24.03 11.03
N ASN A 202 1.78 -22.79 11.50
CA ASN A 202 2.42 -22.21 12.68
C ASN A 202 3.94 -22.47 12.71
N ALA A 203 4.59 -22.27 11.57
CA ALA A 203 6.00 -22.61 11.40
C ALA A 203 6.89 -21.80 12.35
N ASP A 204 7.96 -22.43 12.83
CA ASP A 204 8.86 -21.89 13.84
C ASP A 204 9.52 -20.56 13.41
N ILE A 205 9.39 -19.52 14.24
CA ILE A 205 9.95 -18.20 13.94
C ILE A 205 11.46 -18.15 14.12
N GLU A 206 12.10 -19.10 14.81
CA GLU A 206 13.57 -19.17 14.86
C GLU A 206 14.13 -19.54 13.49
N THR A 207 13.45 -20.43 12.77
CA THR A 207 13.76 -20.74 11.37
C THR A 207 13.37 -19.59 10.44
N LEU A 208 12.17 -19.03 10.61
CA LEU A 208 11.59 -18.05 9.68
C LEU A 208 11.95 -16.60 9.92
N LEU A 209 12.42 -16.20 11.10
CA LEU A 209 12.81 -14.84 11.46
C LEU A 209 13.97 -14.87 12.50
N PRO A 210 15.13 -15.48 12.19
CA PRO A 210 16.21 -15.72 13.15
C PRO A 210 16.79 -14.42 13.73
N GLU A 211 16.84 -13.34 12.95
CA GLU A 211 17.31 -12.03 13.42
C GLU A 211 16.35 -11.42 14.45
N LEU A 212 15.03 -11.62 14.29
CA LEU A 212 14.04 -11.21 15.27
C LEU A 212 14.21 -12.01 16.56
N VAL A 213 14.37 -13.33 16.46
CA VAL A 213 14.59 -14.18 17.65
C VAL A 213 15.89 -13.82 18.35
N ALA A 214 16.97 -13.55 17.61
CA ALA A 214 18.25 -13.12 18.18
C ALA A 214 18.17 -11.77 18.91
N SER A 215 17.25 -10.88 18.50
CA SER A 215 17.10 -9.55 19.11
C SER A 215 16.49 -9.60 20.53
N ALA A 216 15.60 -10.56 20.79
CA ALA A 216 14.96 -10.76 22.09
C ALA A 216 14.57 -12.26 22.28
N PRO A 217 15.55 -13.15 22.53
CA PRO A 217 15.31 -14.59 22.58
C PRO A 217 14.30 -15.00 23.65
N GLU A 218 14.26 -14.29 24.78
CA GLU A 218 13.31 -14.49 25.87
C GLU A 218 11.85 -14.21 25.50
N VAL A 219 11.62 -13.40 24.46
CA VAL A 219 10.28 -13.06 23.98
C VAL A 219 9.83 -14.03 22.88
N TYR A 220 10.75 -14.41 21.99
CA TYR A 220 10.42 -15.04 20.71
C TYR A 220 10.76 -16.53 20.60
N ARG A 221 11.68 -17.05 21.42
CA ARG A 221 12.11 -18.45 21.29
C ARG A 221 10.94 -19.41 21.54
N GLY A 222 10.80 -20.39 20.65
CA GLY A 222 9.75 -21.43 20.74
C GLY A 222 8.37 -20.99 20.30
N LEU A 223 8.20 -19.77 19.75
CA LEU A 223 6.95 -19.36 19.13
C LEU A 223 6.87 -19.83 17.67
N GLY A 224 5.67 -20.18 17.22
CA GLY A 224 5.37 -20.27 15.81
C GLY A 224 4.90 -18.92 15.24
N LEU A 225 4.87 -18.83 13.91
CA LEU A 225 4.51 -17.60 13.21
C LEU A 225 3.06 -17.16 13.52
N LYS A 226 2.14 -18.11 13.66
CA LYS A 226 0.75 -17.83 14.03
C LYS A 226 0.62 -17.43 15.49
N ASP A 227 1.41 -18.01 16.39
CA ASP A 227 1.43 -17.61 17.80
C ASP A 227 1.82 -16.14 17.96
N LEU A 228 2.86 -15.71 17.23
CA LEU A 228 3.27 -14.31 17.21
C LEU A 228 2.19 -13.41 16.59
N GLY A 229 1.58 -13.84 15.47
CA GLY A 229 0.46 -13.12 14.84
C GLY A 229 -0.72 -12.92 15.78
N ASN A 230 -1.11 -13.97 16.52
CA ASN A 230 -2.19 -13.92 17.51
C ASN A 230 -1.86 -12.98 18.66
N LYS A 231 -0.65 -13.05 19.24
CA LYS A 231 -0.20 -12.12 20.29
C LYS A 231 -0.26 -10.66 19.84
N MET A 232 0.18 -10.38 18.62
CA MET A 232 0.12 -9.04 18.04
C MET A 232 -1.33 -8.60 17.79
N PHE A 233 -2.19 -9.49 17.29
CA PHE A 233 -3.60 -9.18 17.06
C PHE A 233 -4.35 -8.92 18.36
N GLU A 234 -4.14 -9.73 19.41
CA GLU A 234 -4.70 -9.50 20.74
C GLU A 234 -4.31 -8.13 21.31
N TYR A 235 -3.06 -7.69 21.07
CA TYR A 235 -2.62 -6.35 21.43
C TYR A 235 -3.41 -5.27 20.69
N LEU A 236 -3.60 -5.41 19.37
CA LEU A 236 -4.39 -4.47 18.57
C LEU A 236 -5.84 -4.39 19.04
N VAL A 237 -6.48 -5.54 19.30
CA VAL A 237 -7.86 -5.60 19.82
C VAL A 237 -7.96 -4.94 21.19
N ARG A 238 -7.02 -5.21 22.09
CA ARG A 238 -7.02 -4.68 23.47
C ARG A 238 -6.83 -3.17 23.52
N HIS A 239 -5.95 -2.63 22.68
CA HIS A 239 -5.55 -1.22 22.73
C HIS A 239 -6.24 -0.33 21.69
N ASN A 240 -6.85 -0.93 20.66
CA ASN A 240 -7.55 -0.27 19.57
C ASN A 240 -6.86 1.03 19.07
N PRO A 241 -5.64 0.93 18.53
CA PRO A 241 -4.88 2.10 18.08
C PRO A 241 -5.62 2.88 16.99
N SER A 242 -6.45 2.23 16.17
CA SER A 242 -7.30 2.87 15.15
C SER A 242 -8.24 3.92 15.74
N GLN A 243 -8.85 3.63 16.90
CA GLN A 243 -9.71 4.60 17.59
C GLN A 243 -8.93 5.80 18.09
N VAL A 244 -7.73 5.58 18.64
CA VAL A 244 -6.84 6.65 19.11
C VAL A 244 -6.38 7.52 17.94
N LEU A 245 -6.04 6.91 16.81
CA LEU A 245 -5.69 7.59 15.56
C LEU A 245 -6.84 8.48 15.08
N ASN A 246 -8.05 7.93 14.99
CA ASN A 246 -9.24 8.70 14.58
C ASN A 246 -9.49 9.87 15.53
N HIS A 247 -9.36 9.67 16.85
CA HIS A 247 -9.52 10.74 17.82
C HIS A 247 -8.48 11.85 17.61
N ALA A 248 -7.20 11.50 17.45
CA ALA A 248 -6.10 12.45 17.27
C ALA A 248 -6.23 13.30 16.00
N TYR A 249 -6.89 12.79 14.96
CA TYR A 249 -7.08 13.49 13.67
C TYR A 249 -8.50 14.04 13.45
N SER A 250 -9.42 13.84 14.40
CA SER A 250 -10.80 14.34 14.30
C SER A 250 -10.92 15.85 14.51
N SER A 251 -9.92 16.48 15.13
CA SER A 251 -9.90 17.92 15.37
C SER A 251 -8.49 18.48 15.22
N LEU A 252 -8.39 19.75 14.83
CA LEU A 252 -7.11 20.45 14.77
C LEU A 252 -6.69 20.86 16.19
N PRO A 253 -5.43 20.63 16.59
CA PRO A 253 -4.89 21.21 17.80
C PRO A 253 -4.94 22.74 17.78
N VAL A 254 -5.07 23.36 18.95
CA VAL A 254 -5.07 24.82 19.08
C VAL A 254 -3.69 25.38 18.71
N MET A 255 -3.67 26.32 17.75
CA MET A 255 -2.45 27.03 17.35
C MET A 255 -2.18 28.20 18.31
N GLU A 256 -1.46 27.95 19.41
CA GLU A 256 -1.07 28.98 20.38
C GLU A 256 -0.13 30.04 19.77
N VAL A 257 0.81 29.58 18.93
CA VAL A 257 1.75 30.45 18.20
C VAL A 257 1.97 29.92 16.78
N LYS A 258 2.37 30.80 15.87
CA LYS A 258 2.71 30.41 14.50
C LYS A 258 3.96 29.52 14.49
N PRO A 259 4.10 28.57 13.54
CA PRO A 259 5.29 27.71 13.44
C PRO A 259 6.62 28.47 13.38
N ARG A 260 6.67 29.62 12.68
CA ARG A 260 7.85 30.49 12.65
C ARG A 260 8.24 31.03 14.03
N THR A 261 7.26 31.42 14.84
CA THR A 261 7.48 31.92 16.21
C THR A 261 7.89 30.79 17.14
N ALA A 262 7.24 29.63 17.04
CA ALA A 262 7.64 28.43 17.78
C ALA A 262 9.12 28.07 17.50
N TYR A 263 9.53 28.09 16.23
CA TYR A 263 10.90 27.81 15.82
C TYR A 263 11.92 28.80 16.41
N GLN A 264 11.54 30.08 16.56
CA GLN A 264 12.40 31.11 17.16
C GLN A 264 12.67 30.91 18.67
N PHE A 265 11.91 30.05 19.35
CA PHE A 265 12.22 29.69 20.75
C PHE A 265 13.21 28.54 20.88
N VAL A 266 13.46 27.80 19.79
CA VAL A 266 14.43 26.68 19.76
C VAL A 266 15.84 27.18 19.43
N VAL A 267 15.93 28.19 18.58
CA VAL A 267 17.18 28.84 18.12
C VAL A 267 17.54 30.00 19.02
#